data_AF-A0A543F4M1-F1
#
_entry.id   AF-A0A543F4M1-F1
#
_cell.length_a   1.000
_cell.length_b   1.000
_cell.length_c   1.000
_cell.angle_alpha   90.00
_cell.angle_beta   90.00
_cell.angle_gamma   90.00
#
_symmetry.space_group_name_H-M   'P 1'
#
loop_
_entity.id
_entity.type
_entity.pdbx_description
1 polymer ?
#
loop_
_entity_poly.entity_id
_entity_poly.type
_entity_poly.pdbx_seq_one_letter_code
_entity_poly.pdbx_strand_id
1 'polypeptide(L)'
;MSGQTSFTEAEAAAVVDEYMQAVEGIKKTISAVQETFDAARSGWEGDAAVAGQKASTAWQEETQRINTKIDELNQTISEGNTTLGNVDPENVDALTNLI
;
A
#
# COMPACT_ATOMS: atom_id res chain seq x y z
N MET A 1 23.96 -15.02 11.12
CA MET A 1 22.88 -14.75 12.09
C MET A 1 22.02 -13.67 11.48
N SER A 2 20.97 -14.04 10.75
CA SER A 2 19.96 -13.11 10.25
C SER A 2 19.23 -12.54 11.45
N GLY A 3 19.35 -11.24 11.67
CA GLY A 3 18.68 -10.54 12.77
C GLY A 3 17.17 -10.64 12.58
N GLN A 4 16.56 -11.59 13.26
CA GLN A 4 15.11 -11.72 13.31
C GLN A 4 14.64 -10.69 14.34
N THR A 5 14.17 -9.53 13.87
CA THR A 5 13.55 -8.53 14.75
C THR A 5 12.22 -9.12 15.22
N SER A 6 12.13 -9.53 16.49
CA SER A 6 10.84 -9.89 17.08
C SER A 6 10.10 -8.61 17.45
N PHE A 7 8.97 -8.35 16.81
CA PHE A 7 8.07 -7.29 17.23
C PHE A 7 7.10 -7.86 18.27
N THR A 8 6.80 -7.07 19.30
CA THR A 8 5.62 -7.31 20.12
C THR A 8 4.36 -7.09 19.28
N GLU A 9 3.24 -7.72 19.65
CA GLU A 9 1.96 -7.56 18.94
C GLU A 9 1.54 -6.08 18.80
N ALA A 10 1.82 -5.27 19.83
CA ALA A 10 1.58 -3.82 19.83
C ALA A 10 2.46 -3.06 18.83
N GLU A 11 3.74 -3.43 18.69
CA GLU A 11 4.66 -2.82 17.72
C GLU A 11 4.28 -3.21 16.28
N ALA A 12 3.86 -4.47 16.07
CA ALA A 12 3.35 -4.92 14.77
C ALA A 12 2.09 -4.15 14.36
N ALA A 13 1.14 -3.95 15.29
CA ALA A 13 -0.06 -3.15 15.05
C ALA A 13 0.26 -1.69 14.70
N ALA A 14 1.21 -1.07 15.40
CA ALA A 14 1.62 0.31 15.12
C ALA A 14 2.21 0.49 13.71
N VAL A 15 3.04 -0.48 13.27
CA VAL A 15 3.61 -0.47 11.91
C VAL A 15 2.53 -0.61 10.84
N VAL A 16 1.53 -1.47 11.07
CA VAL A 16 0.38 -1.61 10.15
C VAL A 16 -0.41 -0.31 10.07
N ASP A 17 -0.66 0.36 11.20
CA ASP A 17 -1.41 1.61 11.25
C ASP A 17 -0.68 2.75 10.51
N GLU A 18 0.64 2.89 10.71
CA GLU A 18 1.47 3.85 9.98
C GLU A 18 1.47 3.57 8.47
N TYR A 19 1.55 2.29 8.09
CA TYR A 19 1.46 1.87 6.69
C TYR A 19 0.10 2.25 6.07
N MET A 20 -1.02 2.01 6.76
CA MET A 20 -2.35 2.38 6.25
C MET A 20 -2.47 3.90 6.04
N GLN A 21 -1.97 4.70 6.99
CA GLN A 21 -1.96 6.16 6.87
C GLN A 21 -1.11 6.63 5.67
N ALA A 22 0.05 6.00 5.45
CA ALA A 22 0.89 6.29 4.29
C ALA A 22 0.18 5.96 2.97
N VAL A 23 -0.51 4.81 2.89
CA VAL A 23 -1.31 4.40 1.72
C VAL A 23 -2.43 5.40 1.43
N GLU A 24 -3.15 5.84 2.46
CA GLU A 24 -4.18 6.87 2.30
C GLU A 24 -3.60 8.19 1.78
N GLY A 25 -2.44 8.61 2.30
CA GLY A 25 -1.72 9.79 1.84
C GLY A 25 -1.30 9.69 0.36
N ILE A 26 -0.83 8.52 -0.07
CA ILE A 26 -0.49 8.24 -1.47
C ILE A 26 -1.73 8.35 -2.35
N LYS A 27 -2.83 7.67 -1.98
CA LYS A 27 -4.10 7.70 -2.73
C LYS A 27 -4.64 9.12 -2.86
N LYS A 28 -4.61 9.90 -1.78
CA LYS A 28 -5.02 11.31 -1.78
C LYS A 28 -4.18 12.15 -2.73
N THR A 29 -2.86 11.97 -2.71
CA THR A 29 -1.94 12.68 -3.62
C THR A 29 -2.23 12.32 -5.07
N ILE A 30 -2.49 11.04 -5.34
CA ILE A 30 -2.83 10.56 -6.68
C ILE A 30 -4.07 11.28 -7.22
N SER A 31 -5.15 11.30 -6.43
CA SER A 31 -6.40 11.97 -6.79
C SER A 31 -6.19 13.46 -7.02
N ALA A 32 -5.44 14.14 -6.14
CA ALA A 32 -5.19 15.58 -6.27
C ALA A 32 -4.46 15.93 -7.58
N VAL A 33 -3.47 15.13 -7.99
CA VAL A 33 -2.77 15.35 -9.26
C VAL A 33 -3.73 15.18 -10.44
N GLN A 34 -4.57 14.14 -10.43
CA GLN A 34 -5.57 13.92 -11.49
C GLN A 34 -6.55 15.10 -11.58
N GLU A 35 -7.07 15.59 -10.45
CA GLU A 35 -7.95 16.76 -10.40
C GLU A 35 -7.28 18.03 -10.96
N THR A 36 -6.01 18.26 -10.63
CA THR A 36 -5.27 19.41 -11.19
C THR A 36 -5.07 19.31 -12.70
N PHE A 37 -4.85 18.09 -13.22
CA PHE A 37 -4.80 17.85 -14.66
C PHE A 37 -6.13 18.16 -15.33
N ASP A 38 -7.23 17.65 -14.78
CA ASP A 38 -8.57 17.82 -15.35
C ASP A 38 -9.02 19.29 -15.33
N ALA A 39 -8.67 20.03 -14.27
CA ALA A 39 -8.93 21.47 -14.18
C ALA A 39 -8.15 22.26 -15.25
N ALA A 40 -6.87 21.94 -15.46
CA ALA A 40 -6.00 22.63 -16.42
C ALA A 40 -6.35 22.31 -17.89
N ARG A 41 -6.86 21.10 -18.14
CA ARG A 41 -7.10 20.55 -19.47
C ARG A 41 -7.96 21.44 -20.37
N SER A 42 -8.95 22.13 -19.79
CA SER A 42 -9.86 23.01 -20.53
C SER A 42 -9.16 24.19 -21.22
N GLY A 43 -7.97 24.59 -20.75
CA GLY A 43 -7.18 25.67 -21.32
C GLY A 43 -6.09 25.22 -22.30
N TRP A 44 -6.00 23.92 -22.60
CA TRP A 44 -4.98 23.40 -23.51
C TRP A 44 -5.50 23.32 -24.94
N GLU A 45 -4.72 23.86 -25.87
CA GLU A 45 -5.03 23.84 -27.30
C GLU A 45 -3.81 23.40 -28.12
N GLY A 46 -4.06 22.90 -29.33
CA GLY A 46 -3.01 22.47 -30.26
C GLY A 46 -2.07 21.42 -29.65
N ASP A 47 -0.76 21.63 -29.81
CA ASP A 47 0.27 20.70 -29.33
C ASP A 47 0.24 20.50 -27.81
N ALA A 48 -0.18 21.52 -27.05
CA ALA A 48 -0.31 21.42 -25.59
C ALA A 48 -1.42 20.45 -25.19
N ALA A 49 -2.54 20.43 -25.93
CA ALA A 49 -3.63 19.47 -25.70
C ALA A 49 -3.17 18.02 -25.96
N VAL A 50 -2.39 17.82 -27.02
CA VAL A 50 -1.84 16.49 -27.38
C VAL A 50 -0.84 16.01 -26.32
N ALA A 51 0.10 16.87 -25.92
CA ALA A 51 1.08 16.55 -24.89
C ALA A 51 0.41 16.29 -23.54
N GLY A 52 -0.58 17.10 -23.20
CA GLY A 52 -1.40 16.97 -22.00
C GLY A 52 -2.19 15.66 -21.93
N GLN A 53 -2.80 15.25 -23.05
CA GLN A 53 -3.45 13.94 -23.14
C GLN A 53 -2.46 12.81 -22.91
N LYS A 54 -1.27 12.87 -23.52
CA LYS A 54 -0.24 11.84 -23.34
C LYS A 54 0.22 11.75 -21.88
N ALA A 55 0.44 12.89 -21.24
CA ALA A 55 0.83 12.94 -19.83
C ALA A 55 -0.29 12.40 -18.91
N SER A 56 -1.54 12.73 -19.19
CA SER A 56 -2.71 12.21 -18.45
C SER A 56 -2.83 10.70 -18.60
N THR A 57 -2.64 10.14 -19.80
CA THR A 57 -2.64 8.69 -20.00
C THR A 57 -1.52 8.00 -19.22
N ALA A 58 -0.28 8.53 -19.31
CA ALA A 58 0.85 7.97 -18.55
C ALA A 58 0.63 8.05 -17.03
N TRP A 59 -0.01 9.11 -16.55
CA TRP A 59 -0.38 9.26 -15.14
C TRP A 59 -1.41 8.23 -14.69
N GLN A 60 -2.42 7.95 -15.53
CA GLN A 60 -3.42 6.91 -15.24
C GLN A 60 -2.79 5.51 -15.19
N GLU A 61 -1.87 5.19 -16.11
CA GLU A 61 -1.11 3.94 -16.10
C GLU A 61 -0.28 3.79 -14.81
N GLU A 62 0.42 4.84 -14.40
CA GLU A 62 1.19 4.83 -13.16
C GLU A 62 0.29 4.69 -11.92
N THR A 63 -0.85 5.36 -11.92
CA THR A 63 -1.86 5.25 -10.86
C THR A 63 -2.35 3.82 -10.70
N GLN A 64 -2.65 3.14 -11.81
CA GLN A 64 -3.04 1.73 -11.78
C GLN A 64 -1.91 0.86 -11.21
N ARG A 65 -0.67 1.08 -11.67
CA ARG A 65 0.50 0.34 -11.19
C ARG A 65 0.74 0.52 -9.68
N ILE A 66 0.60 1.74 -9.16
CA ILE A 66 0.74 2.03 -7.73
C ILE A 66 -0.36 1.32 -6.94
N ASN A 67 -1.62 1.39 -7.39
CA ASN A 67 -2.73 0.72 -6.70
C ASN A 67 -2.54 -0.80 -6.65
N THR A 68 -2.11 -1.44 -7.75
CA THR A 68 -1.79 -2.87 -7.74
C THR A 68 -0.72 -3.22 -6.71
N LYS A 69 0.34 -2.41 -6.61
CA LYS A 69 1.40 -2.63 -5.61
C LYS A 69 0.90 -2.45 -4.18
N ILE A 70 0.01 -1.49 -3.95
CA ILE A 70 -0.64 -1.31 -2.64
C ILE A 70 -1.48 -2.54 -2.28
N ASP A 71 -2.21 -3.10 -3.24
CA ASP A 71 -3.02 -4.30 -3.02
C ASP A 71 -2.14 -5.53 -2.71
N GLU A 72 -1.03 -5.71 -3.43
CA GLU A 72 -0.03 -6.76 -3.15
C GLU A 72 0.58 -6.63 -1.74
N LEU A 73 0.88 -5.39 -1.31
CA LEU A 73 1.38 -5.11 0.02
C LEU A 73 0.33 -5.39 1.10
N ASN A 74 -0.93 -4.98 0.87
CA ASN A 74 -2.04 -5.27 1.77
C ASN A 74 -2.25 -6.77 1.96
N GLN A 75 -2.18 -7.55 0.87
CA GLN A 75 -2.26 -9.00 0.93
C GLN A 75 -1.13 -9.59 1.77
N THR A 76 0.10 -9.15 1.54
CA THR A 76 1.29 -9.62 2.28
C THR A 76 1.16 -9.34 3.79
N ILE A 77 0.66 -8.15 4.15
CA ILE A 77 0.44 -7.78 5.55
C ILE A 77 -0.68 -8.63 6.18
N SER A 78 -1.77 -8.86 5.45
CA SER A 78 -2.87 -9.71 5.93
C SER A 78 -2.43 -11.17 6.14
N GLU A 79 -1.63 -11.72 5.23
CA GLU A 79 -1.03 -13.05 5.35
C GLU A 79 -0.05 -13.12 6.54
N GLY A 80 0.74 -12.08 6.75
CA GLY A 80 1.63 -11.95 7.90
C GLY A 80 0.88 -11.94 9.23
N ASN A 81 -0.17 -11.13 9.36
CA ASN A 81 -1.02 -11.08 10.56
C ASN A 81 -1.71 -12.42 10.84
N THR A 82 -2.20 -13.11 9.80
CA THR A 82 -2.81 -14.44 9.93
C THR A 82 -1.78 -15.47 10.39
N THR A 83 -0.57 -15.42 9.84
CA THR A 83 0.54 -16.30 10.23
C THR A 83 0.94 -16.06 11.68
N LEU A 84 1.06 -14.80 12.12
CA LEU A 84 1.38 -14.45 13.50
C LEU A 84 0.31 -15.01 14.47
N GLY A 85 -0.96 -14.80 14.16
CA GLY A 85 -2.08 -15.28 14.97
C GLY A 85 -2.27 -16.80 15.00
N ASN A 86 -1.78 -17.54 14.00
CA ASN A 86 -1.86 -19.01 13.96
C ASN A 86 -0.62 -19.71 14.50
N VAL A 87 0.55 -19.06 14.45
CA VAL A 87 1.81 -19.60 14.98
C VAL A 87 1.82 -19.56 16.52
N ASP A 88 1.12 -18.62 17.15
CA ASP A 88 1.05 -18.54 18.62
C ASP A 88 0.21 -19.65 19.28
N PRO A 89 -1.01 -20.01 18.83
CA PRO A 89 -1.78 -21.10 19.44
C PRO A 89 -1.16 -22.48 19.20
N GLU A 90 -0.73 -22.79 17.97
CA GLU A 90 -0.24 -24.14 17.63
C GLU A 90 1.11 -24.45 18.30
N ASN A 91 2.02 -23.47 18.41
CA ASN A 91 3.28 -23.68 19.12
C ASN A 91 3.10 -23.71 20.64
N VAL A 92 2.18 -22.92 21.19
CA VAL A 92 1.87 -22.96 22.63
C VAL A 92 1.21 -24.28 23.00
N ASP A 93 0.25 -24.78 22.23
CA ASP A 93 -0.37 -26.09 22.48
C ASP A 93 0.61 -27.25 22.30
N ALA A 94 1.50 -27.19 21.31
CA ALA A 94 2.54 -28.20 21.11
C ALA A 94 3.56 -28.22 22.26
N LEU A 95 3.96 -27.05 22.77
CA LEU A 95 4.88 -26.94 23.91
C LEU A 95 4.20 -27.30 25.24
N THR A 96 2.91 -26.98 25.42
CA THR A 96 2.17 -27.27 26.65
C THR A 96 1.82 -28.76 26.78
N ASN A 97 1.62 -29.47 25.66
CA ASN A 97 1.38 -30.92 25.65
C ASN A 97 2.66 -31.78 25.68
N LEU A 98 3.86 -31.16 25.71
CA LEU A 98 5.15 -31.85 25.87
C LEU A 98 5.67 -31.84 27.32
N ILE A 99 4.93 -31.25 28.26
CA ILE A 99 5.20 -31.23 29.71
C ILE A 99 4.16 -32.10 30.42
#